data_AF-A0A5R8ZZ45-F1
#
_entry.id   AF-A0A5R8ZZ45-F1
#
_cell.length_a   1.000
_cell.length_b   1.000
_cell.length_c   1.000
_cell.angle_alpha   90.00
_cell.angle_beta   90.00
_cell.angle_gamma   90.00
#
_symmetry.space_group_name_H-M   'P 1'
#
loop_
_entity.id
_entity.type
_entity.pdbx_description
1 polymer ?
#
loop_
_entity_poly.entity_id
_entity_poly.type
_entity_poly.pdbx_seq_one_letter_code
_entity_poly.pdbx_strand_id
1 'polypeptide(L)'
;MLDREQVEATAVDILTRFGLADLSMRRLARELDVQVGALYWHVKNKQELLVGVATRLLDGIAIPPAPIDRDSACEAVGELARGIRASLVNVPDSAEVVQVAQSLQSDALAPLNRLRTSFEAAGVENAAWAQHLVMNHVLGSIAVAQESVRLAAVDPGVAGSPHGDDAFEWGLLVILHGLFGPTAPGACPHQGP
;
A
#
# COMPACT_ATOMS: atom_id res chain seq x y z
N MET A 1 -21.71 21.42 -6.93
CA MET A 1 -21.98 20.17 -7.67
C MET A 1 -20.99 19.17 -7.15
N LEU A 2 -21.45 18.00 -6.71
CA LEU A 2 -20.57 16.96 -6.22
C LEU A 2 -19.78 16.40 -7.41
N ASP A 3 -18.48 16.24 -7.25
CA ASP A 3 -17.62 15.53 -8.19
C ASP A 3 -16.92 14.36 -7.49
N ARG A 4 -16.31 13.48 -8.28
CA ARG A 4 -15.66 12.27 -7.77
C ARG A 4 -14.46 12.61 -6.87
N GLU A 5 -13.75 13.69 -7.17
CA GLU A 5 -12.57 14.10 -6.42
C GLU A 5 -12.96 14.54 -4.99
N GLN A 6 -14.03 15.31 -4.85
CA GLN A 6 -14.58 15.71 -3.55
C GLN A 6 -15.04 14.51 -2.72
N VAL A 7 -15.68 13.52 -3.37
CA VAL A 7 -16.10 12.28 -2.72
C VAL A 7 -14.91 11.53 -2.14
N GLU A 8 -13.87 11.33 -2.94
CA GLU A 8 -12.67 10.59 -2.53
C GLU A 8 -11.84 11.38 -1.51
N ALA A 9 -11.72 12.71 -1.65
CA ALA A 9 -11.04 13.57 -0.68
C ALA A 9 -11.71 13.53 0.69
N THR A 10 -13.05 13.66 0.74
CA THR A 10 -13.80 13.58 2.00
C THR A 10 -13.70 12.19 2.63
N ALA A 11 -13.63 11.13 1.81
CA ALA A 11 -13.41 9.78 2.31
C ALA A 11 -12.01 9.59 2.92
N VAL A 12 -10.96 10.20 2.33
CA VAL A 12 -9.61 10.25 2.91
C VAL A 12 -9.63 11.01 4.25
N ASP A 13 -10.36 12.12 4.34
CA ASP A 13 -10.49 12.89 5.59
C ASP A 13 -11.18 12.07 6.69
N ILE A 14 -12.25 11.35 6.36
CA ILE A 14 -12.95 10.45 7.28
C ILE A 14 -11.99 9.34 7.75
N LEU A 15 -11.28 8.69 6.83
CA LEU A 15 -10.30 7.64 7.14
C LEU A 15 -9.22 8.18 8.08
N THR A 16 -8.67 9.34 7.78
CA THR A 16 -7.59 9.96 8.56
C THR A 16 -8.01 10.29 9.99
N ARG A 17 -9.28 10.69 10.18
CA ARG A 17 -9.80 11.11 11.48
C ARG A 17 -10.38 9.98 12.32
N PHE A 18 -10.98 8.99 11.68
CA PHE A 18 -11.82 8.00 12.37
C PHE A 18 -11.48 6.54 12.03
N GLY A 19 -10.58 6.31 11.07
CA GLY A 19 -10.25 4.97 10.59
C GLY A 19 -11.30 4.36 9.66
N LEU A 20 -10.99 3.17 9.17
CA LEU A 20 -11.74 2.46 8.13
C LEU A 20 -13.10 1.94 8.62
N ALA A 21 -13.19 1.60 9.91
CA ALA A 21 -14.43 1.15 10.53
C ALA A 21 -15.54 2.21 10.44
N ASP A 22 -15.17 3.49 10.57
CA ASP A 22 -16.08 4.62 10.49
C ASP A 22 -16.36 5.11 9.07
N LEU A 23 -15.50 4.74 8.10
CA LEU A 23 -15.69 5.06 6.69
C LEU A 23 -16.87 4.25 6.09
N SER A 24 -18.06 4.84 6.14
CA SER A 24 -19.29 4.29 5.57
C SER A 24 -19.92 5.23 4.55
N MET A 25 -20.67 4.69 3.58
CA MET A 25 -21.40 5.48 2.59
C MET A 25 -22.35 6.50 3.26
N ARG A 26 -22.96 6.14 4.40
CA ARG A 26 -23.86 7.02 5.14
C ARG A 26 -23.14 8.17 5.84
N ARG A 27 -21.97 7.90 6.46
CA ARG A 27 -21.15 8.96 7.07
C ARG A 27 -20.63 9.90 5.98
N LEU A 28 -20.09 9.34 4.89
CA LEU A 28 -19.60 10.12 3.76
C LEU A 28 -20.67 11.06 3.19
N ALA A 29 -21.89 10.57 2.98
CA ALA A 29 -23.00 11.40 2.49
C ALA A 29 -23.32 12.54 3.47
N ARG A 30 -23.24 12.27 4.78
CA ARG A 30 -23.47 13.28 5.83
C ARG A 30 -22.39 14.34 5.86
N GLU A 31 -21.11 13.95 5.79
CA GLU A 31 -19.98 14.90 5.76
C GLU A 31 -20.03 15.79 4.50
N LEU A 32 -20.54 15.26 3.39
CA LEU A 32 -20.72 15.99 2.14
C LEU A 32 -22.04 16.79 2.05
N ASP A 33 -22.91 16.71 3.08
CA ASP A 33 -24.26 17.28 3.08
C ASP A 33 -25.11 16.89 1.85
N VAL A 34 -25.05 15.62 1.46
CA VAL A 34 -25.82 15.05 0.34
C VAL A 34 -26.60 13.81 0.75
N GLN A 35 -27.57 13.43 -0.09
CA GLN A 35 -28.22 12.13 0.03
C GLN A 35 -27.27 11.01 -0.41
N VAL A 36 -27.35 9.83 0.24
CA VAL A 36 -26.52 8.66 -0.13
C VAL A 36 -26.68 8.28 -1.60
N GLY A 37 -27.89 8.44 -2.15
CA GLY A 37 -28.17 8.21 -3.58
C GLY A 37 -27.32 9.07 -4.52
N ALA A 38 -26.91 10.28 -4.09
CA ALA A 38 -26.04 11.15 -4.87
C ALA A 38 -24.63 10.59 -5.01
N LEU A 39 -24.12 9.89 -3.99
CA LEU A 39 -22.79 9.28 -4.02
C LEU A 39 -22.67 8.19 -5.10
N TYR A 40 -23.74 7.42 -5.32
CA TYR A 40 -23.73 6.30 -6.27
C TYR A 40 -23.58 6.70 -7.73
N TRP A 41 -23.75 7.98 -8.06
CA TRP A 41 -23.40 8.52 -9.39
C TRP A 41 -21.90 8.66 -9.59
N HIS A 42 -21.12 8.73 -8.50
CA HIS A 42 -19.66 8.90 -8.53
C HIS A 42 -18.92 7.62 -8.17
N VAL A 43 -19.45 6.83 -7.23
CA VAL A 43 -18.87 5.56 -6.74
C VAL A 43 -19.99 4.54 -6.51
N LYS A 44 -19.99 3.41 -7.24
CA LYS A 44 -21.10 2.44 -7.25
C LYS A 44 -21.27 1.71 -5.92
N ASN A 45 -20.21 1.57 -5.13
CA ASN A 45 -20.23 0.89 -3.83
C ASN A 45 -19.02 1.31 -2.97
N LYS A 46 -18.96 0.79 -1.74
CA LYS A 46 -17.85 1.03 -0.81
C LYS A 46 -16.52 0.52 -1.37
N GLN A 47 -16.51 -0.59 -2.10
CA GLN A 47 -15.30 -1.17 -2.68
C GLN A 47 -14.68 -0.26 -3.74
N GLU A 48 -15.48 0.31 -4.65
CA GLU A 48 -15.01 1.30 -5.64
C GLU A 48 -14.53 2.58 -4.97
N LEU A 49 -15.20 3.02 -3.90
CA LEU A 49 -14.72 4.14 -3.07
C LEU A 49 -13.33 3.83 -2.48
N LEU A 50 -13.10 2.63 -1.94
CA LEU A 50 -11.82 2.25 -1.36
C LEU A 50 -10.68 2.22 -2.39
N VAL A 51 -10.98 1.85 -3.65
CA VAL A 51 -10.00 1.99 -4.74
C VAL A 51 -9.65 3.46 -4.95
N GLY A 52 -10.63 4.36 -5.02
CA GLY A 52 -10.39 5.80 -5.13
C GLY A 52 -9.60 6.38 -3.97
N VAL A 53 -9.93 5.99 -2.73
CA VAL A 53 -9.18 6.37 -1.52
C VAL A 53 -7.74 5.88 -1.62
N ALA A 54 -7.51 4.61 -1.98
CA ALA A 54 -6.16 4.08 -2.15
C ALA A 54 -5.38 4.84 -3.24
N THR A 55 -6.00 5.17 -4.36
CA THR A 55 -5.39 6.00 -5.41
C THR A 55 -4.93 7.34 -4.85
N ARG A 56 -5.80 8.04 -4.09
CA ARG A 56 -5.45 9.33 -3.47
C ARG A 56 -4.33 9.23 -2.43
N LEU A 57 -4.33 8.18 -1.61
CA LEU A 57 -3.26 7.94 -0.63
C LEU A 57 -1.90 7.69 -1.29
N LEU A 58 -1.89 7.29 -2.56
CA LEU A 58 -0.69 6.94 -3.32
C LEU A 58 -0.28 8.01 -4.34
N ASP A 59 -1.11 9.02 -4.58
CA ASP A 59 -0.96 10.02 -5.65
C ASP A 59 0.29 10.90 -5.47
N GLY A 60 0.70 11.18 -4.23
CA GLY A 60 1.88 11.98 -3.91
C GLY A 60 3.22 11.25 -4.08
N ILE A 61 3.21 9.95 -4.43
CA ILE A 61 4.42 9.15 -4.57
C ILE A 61 5.04 9.44 -5.93
N ALA A 62 6.29 9.91 -5.94
CA ALA A 62 7.06 10.06 -7.17
C ALA A 62 7.18 8.69 -7.86
N ILE A 63 6.74 8.62 -9.12
CA ILE A 63 6.86 7.41 -9.94
C ILE A 63 8.22 7.46 -10.66
N PRO A 64 9.15 6.52 -10.37
CA PRO A 64 10.42 6.46 -11.08
C PRO A 64 10.21 6.27 -12.59
N PRO A 65 11.17 6.73 -13.43
CA PRO A 65 11.14 6.46 -14.86
C PRO A 65 11.14 4.95 -15.13
N ALA A 66 10.74 4.54 -16.34
CA ALA A 66 10.83 3.15 -16.73
C ALA A 66 12.30 2.69 -16.67
N PRO A 67 12.62 1.62 -15.94
CA PRO A 67 14.00 1.16 -15.81
C PRO A 67 14.52 0.63 -17.15
N ILE A 68 15.81 0.81 -17.38
CA ILE A 68 16.49 0.43 -18.63
C ILE A 68 17.37 -0.83 -18.45
N ASP A 69 17.63 -1.20 -17.21
CA ASP A 69 18.45 -2.34 -16.81
C ASP A 69 18.01 -2.87 -15.43
N ARG A 70 18.70 -3.90 -14.96
CA ARG A 70 18.39 -4.58 -13.68
C ARG A 70 18.67 -3.68 -12.47
N ASP A 71 19.69 -2.84 -12.55
CA ASP A 71 20.12 -1.98 -11.44
C ASP A 71 19.12 -0.84 -11.24
N SER A 72 18.76 -0.12 -12.30
CA SER A 72 17.71 0.90 -12.28
C SER A 72 16.34 0.34 -11.89
N ALA A 73 16.03 -0.92 -12.24
CA ALA A 73 14.82 -1.58 -11.77
C ALA A 73 14.85 -1.87 -10.26
N CYS A 74 16.00 -2.31 -9.72
CA CYS A 74 16.19 -2.52 -8.29
C CYS A 74 16.00 -1.22 -7.50
N GLU A 75 16.61 -0.14 -7.98
CA GLU A 75 16.47 1.22 -7.42
C GLU A 75 15.01 1.67 -7.43
N ALA A 76 14.33 1.57 -8.58
CA ALA A 76 12.93 1.96 -8.72
C ALA A 76 12.01 1.18 -7.76
N VAL A 77 12.21 -0.13 -7.59
CA VAL A 77 11.44 -0.94 -6.64
C VAL A 77 11.69 -0.49 -5.20
N GLY A 78 12.95 -0.22 -4.84
CA GLY A 78 13.31 0.29 -3.53
C GLY A 78 12.69 1.66 -3.23
N GLU A 79 12.74 2.59 -4.19
CA GLU A 79 12.13 3.92 -4.07
C GLU A 79 10.61 3.84 -3.89
N LEU A 80 9.93 3.02 -4.70
CA LEU A 80 8.48 2.83 -4.62
C LEU A 80 8.07 2.19 -3.29
N ALA A 81 8.77 1.15 -2.84
CA ALA A 81 8.47 0.48 -1.58
C ALA A 81 8.56 1.46 -0.39
N ARG A 82 9.60 2.31 -0.37
CA ARG A 82 9.77 3.35 0.66
C ARG A 82 8.73 4.45 0.53
N GLY A 83 8.43 4.92 -0.68
CA GLY A 83 7.42 5.93 -0.94
C GLY A 83 6.02 5.49 -0.52
N ILE A 84 5.64 4.26 -0.86
CA ILE A 84 4.37 3.64 -0.43
C ILE A 84 4.31 3.59 1.10
N ARG A 85 5.37 3.09 1.76
CA ARG A 85 5.40 3.04 3.22
C ARG A 85 5.26 4.42 3.85
N ALA A 86 6.04 5.39 3.39
CA ALA A 86 6.05 6.75 3.92
C ALA A 86 4.68 7.43 3.78
N SER A 87 3.99 7.22 2.65
CA SER A 87 2.67 7.81 2.41
C SER A 87 1.59 7.22 3.33
N LEU A 88 1.70 5.92 3.65
CA LEU A 88 0.63 5.18 4.32
C LEU A 88 0.82 5.07 5.83
N VAL A 89 2.05 5.06 6.35
CA VAL A 89 2.34 4.67 7.74
C VAL A 89 1.56 5.48 8.79
N ASN A 90 1.36 6.77 8.54
CA ASN A 90 0.66 7.68 9.46
C ASN A 90 -0.85 7.82 9.19
N VAL A 91 -1.40 7.11 8.20
CA VAL A 91 -2.82 7.16 7.86
C VAL A 91 -3.52 5.93 8.44
N PRO A 92 -4.45 6.07 9.40
CA PRO A 92 -5.14 4.95 10.02
C PRO A 92 -5.72 3.95 9.01
N ASP A 93 -5.49 2.66 9.27
CA ASP A 93 -6.02 1.52 8.51
C ASP A 93 -5.69 1.55 7.00
N SER A 94 -4.72 2.37 6.59
CA SER A 94 -4.31 2.55 5.19
C SER A 94 -3.78 1.27 4.54
N ALA A 95 -3.12 0.41 5.31
CA ALA A 95 -2.65 -0.88 4.82
C ALA A 95 -3.83 -1.78 4.37
N GLU A 96 -4.93 -1.81 5.13
CA GLU A 96 -6.13 -2.57 4.79
C GLU A 96 -6.83 -1.99 3.56
N VAL A 97 -6.94 -0.66 3.48
CA VAL A 97 -7.52 0.05 2.32
C VAL A 97 -6.75 -0.30 1.04
N VAL A 98 -5.42 -0.22 1.06
CA VAL A 98 -4.58 -0.53 -0.10
C VAL A 98 -4.61 -2.01 -0.45
N GLN A 99 -4.68 -2.91 0.54
CA GLN A 99 -4.82 -4.36 0.30
C GLN A 99 -6.13 -4.71 -0.41
N VAL A 100 -7.24 -4.10 0.01
CA VAL A 100 -8.55 -4.25 -0.64
C VAL A 100 -8.50 -3.70 -2.07
N ALA A 101 -7.97 -2.50 -2.25
CA ALA A 101 -7.86 -1.87 -3.56
C ALA A 101 -6.99 -2.69 -4.54
N GLN A 102 -5.85 -3.21 -4.07
CA GLN A 102 -4.97 -4.07 -4.86
C GLN A 102 -5.69 -5.35 -5.30
N SER A 103 -6.50 -5.95 -4.43
CA SER A 103 -7.24 -7.18 -4.72
C SER A 103 -8.38 -6.96 -5.73
N LEU A 104 -8.94 -5.74 -5.77
CA LEU A 104 -10.02 -5.37 -6.69
C LEU A 104 -9.49 -4.91 -8.04
N GLN A 105 -8.46 -4.05 -8.06
CA GLN A 105 -7.95 -3.35 -9.23
C GLN A 105 -6.44 -3.07 -9.09
N SER A 106 -5.61 -4.12 -9.15
CA SER A 106 -4.15 -4.00 -9.01
C SER A 106 -3.52 -2.98 -9.99
N ASP A 107 -4.06 -2.89 -11.20
CA ASP A 107 -3.47 -2.11 -12.28
C ASP A 107 -3.87 -0.62 -12.23
N ALA A 108 -4.89 -0.28 -11.43
CA ALA A 108 -5.37 1.09 -11.27
C ALA A 108 -4.48 1.94 -10.35
N LEU A 109 -3.63 1.29 -9.55
CA LEU A 109 -2.74 1.98 -8.59
C LEU A 109 -1.37 2.18 -9.23
N ALA A 110 -1.09 3.42 -9.67
CA ALA A 110 0.11 3.75 -10.47
C ALA A 110 1.45 3.29 -9.84
N PRO A 111 1.72 3.49 -8.53
CA PRO A 111 2.94 2.95 -7.91
C PRO A 111 3.06 1.43 -7.97
N LEU A 112 1.94 0.70 -7.79
CA LEU A 112 1.92 -0.76 -7.86
C LEU A 112 2.11 -1.26 -9.29
N ASN A 113 1.53 -0.57 -10.27
CA ASN A 113 1.78 -0.84 -11.67
C ASN A 113 3.25 -0.60 -12.05
N ARG A 114 3.87 0.49 -11.56
CA ARG A 114 5.30 0.70 -11.76
C ARG A 114 6.15 -0.38 -11.08
N LEU A 115 5.78 -0.86 -9.89
CA LEU A 115 6.44 -2.02 -9.26
C LEU A 115 6.38 -3.25 -10.17
N ARG A 116 5.19 -3.60 -10.69
CA ARG A 116 5.00 -4.71 -11.65
C ARG A 116 5.96 -4.60 -12.82
N THR A 117 5.90 -3.47 -13.51
CA THR A 117 6.65 -3.23 -14.76
C THR A 117 8.16 -3.17 -14.52
N SER A 118 8.61 -2.77 -13.32
CA SER A 118 10.03 -2.78 -12.97
C SER A 118 10.57 -4.21 -12.82
N PHE A 119 9.79 -5.11 -12.21
CA PHE A 119 10.17 -6.53 -12.14
C PHE A 119 10.18 -7.19 -13.53
N GLU A 120 9.22 -6.85 -14.38
CA GLU A 120 9.16 -7.34 -15.77
C GLU A 120 10.38 -6.89 -16.58
N ALA A 121 10.73 -5.60 -16.50
CA ALA A 121 11.90 -5.04 -17.18
C ALA A 121 13.23 -5.67 -16.72
N ALA A 122 13.32 -6.06 -15.44
CA ALA A 122 14.46 -6.78 -14.89
C ALA A 122 14.51 -8.27 -15.26
N GLY A 123 13.48 -8.81 -15.93
CA GLY A 123 13.39 -10.23 -16.25
C GLY A 123 13.23 -11.13 -15.02
N VAL A 124 12.55 -10.65 -13.97
CA VAL A 124 12.21 -11.49 -12.81
C VAL A 124 11.11 -12.47 -13.21
N GLU A 125 11.41 -13.77 -13.16
CA GLU A 125 10.57 -14.86 -13.69
C GLU A 125 9.10 -14.79 -13.24
N ASN A 126 8.85 -14.43 -11.97
CA ASN A 126 7.52 -14.27 -11.41
C ASN A 126 7.29 -12.85 -10.90
N ALA A 127 7.29 -11.86 -11.80
CA ALA A 127 7.02 -10.45 -11.46
C ALA A 127 5.74 -10.28 -10.61
N ALA A 128 4.70 -11.08 -10.92
CA ALA A 128 3.47 -11.28 -10.13
C ALA A 128 3.74 -11.42 -8.62
N TRP A 129 4.51 -12.45 -8.28
CA TRP A 129 4.84 -12.86 -6.91
C TRP A 129 5.88 -11.96 -6.28
N ALA A 130 6.82 -11.41 -7.06
CA ALA A 130 7.81 -10.46 -6.59
C ALA A 130 7.15 -9.18 -6.05
N GLN A 131 6.19 -8.62 -6.78
CA GLN A 131 5.39 -7.49 -6.26
C GLN A 131 4.60 -7.89 -5.02
N HIS A 132 3.99 -9.07 -5.01
CA HIS A 132 3.21 -9.52 -3.86
C HIS A 132 4.08 -9.65 -2.61
N LEU A 133 5.30 -10.18 -2.74
CA LEU A 133 6.30 -10.26 -1.69
C LEU A 133 6.67 -8.86 -1.15
N VAL A 134 7.03 -7.92 -2.03
CA VAL A 134 7.38 -6.55 -1.63
C VAL A 134 6.19 -5.86 -0.96
N MET A 135 4.98 -5.99 -1.52
CA MET A 135 3.79 -5.36 -0.97
C MET A 135 3.39 -5.97 0.38
N ASN A 136 3.51 -7.28 0.58
CA ASN A 136 3.26 -7.89 1.89
C ASN A 136 4.24 -7.39 2.94
N HIS A 137 5.52 -7.22 2.58
CA HIS A 137 6.52 -6.62 3.47
C HIS A 137 6.17 -5.17 3.82
N VAL A 138 5.86 -4.35 2.82
CA VAL A 138 5.47 -2.94 3.01
C VAL A 138 4.21 -2.83 3.89
N LEU A 139 3.12 -3.49 3.49
CA LEU A 139 1.83 -3.43 4.19
C LEU A 139 1.91 -4.04 5.60
N GLY A 140 2.64 -5.14 5.77
CA GLY A 140 2.89 -5.74 7.08
C GLY A 140 3.67 -4.80 8.00
N SER A 141 4.69 -4.11 7.49
CA SER A 141 5.44 -3.12 8.27
C SER A 141 4.58 -1.93 8.70
N ILE A 142 3.65 -1.49 7.85
CA ILE A 142 2.69 -0.41 8.16
C ILE A 142 1.72 -0.88 9.25
N ALA A 143 1.13 -2.07 9.10
CA ALA A 143 0.17 -2.60 10.06
C ALA A 143 0.79 -2.74 11.46
N VAL A 144 2.02 -3.25 11.55
CA VAL A 144 2.75 -3.37 12.82
C VAL A 144 3.06 -2.00 13.44
N ALA A 145 3.45 -1.01 12.62
CA ALA A 145 3.71 0.34 13.10
C ALA A 145 2.44 1.01 13.64
N GLN A 146 1.32 0.89 12.92
CA GLN A 146 0.03 1.44 13.33
C GLN A 146 -0.51 0.77 14.59
N GLU A 147 -0.38 -0.55 14.71
CA GLU A 147 -0.80 -1.27 15.92
C GLU A 147 0.05 -0.85 17.11
N SER A 148 1.37 -0.68 16.93
CA SER A 148 2.25 -0.18 17.99
C SER A 148 1.81 1.19 18.52
N VAL A 149 1.45 2.12 17.62
CA VAL A 149 0.94 3.45 18.00
C VAL A 149 -0.42 3.34 18.72
N ARG A 150 -1.31 2.46 18.25
CA ARG A 150 -2.63 2.22 18.85
C ARG A 150 -2.51 1.67 20.27
N LEU A 151 -1.62 0.71 20.49
CA LEU A 151 -1.36 0.14 21.81
C LEU A 151 -0.72 1.15 22.77
N ALA A 152 0.26 1.93 22.30
CA ALA A 152 0.90 2.97 23.11
C ALA A 152 -0.08 4.08 23.55
N ALA A 153 -1.11 4.36 22.74
CA ALA A 153 -2.18 5.30 23.10
C ALA A 153 -3.10 4.77 24.23
N VAL A 154 -3.20 3.45 24.38
CA VAL A 154 -4.00 2.79 25.44
C VAL A 154 -3.17 2.58 26.71
N ASP A 155 -1.93 2.13 26.56
CA ASP A 155 -0.98 1.92 27.65
C ASP A 155 0.44 2.39 27.24
N PRO A 156 0.89 3.55 27.72
CA PRO A 156 2.22 4.08 27.42
C PRO A 156 3.38 3.20 27.93
N GLY A 157 3.11 2.22 28.78
CA GLY A 157 4.09 1.24 29.28
C GLY A 157 4.39 0.10 28.30
N VAL A 158 3.58 -0.06 27.24
CA VAL A 158 3.84 -1.02 26.17
C VAL A 158 4.96 -0.47 25.29
N ALA A 159 6.13 -1.09 25.33
CA ALA A 159 7.21 -0.78 24.40
C ALA A 159 6.69 -1.01 22.97
N GLY A 160 6.73 0.05 22.14
CA GLY A 160 6.42 -0.07 20.71
C GLY A 160 7.33 -1.08 20.01
N SER A 161 7.01 -1.44 18.77
CA SER A 161 7.81 -2.40 17.98
C SER A 161 9.32 -2.10 18.09
N PRO A 162 10.13 -2.99 18.69
CA PRO A 162 11.51 -2.70 19.07
C PRO A 162 12.46 -2.49 17.89
N HIS A 163 12.01 -2.75 16.66
CA HIS A 163 12.84 -2.67 15.46
C HIS A 163 12.40 -1.60 14.45
N GLY A 164 11.24 -0.96 14.64
CA GLY A 164 10.81 0.25 13.93
C GLY A 164 11.07 0.27 12.41
N ASP A 165 11.57 1.42 11.92
CA ASP A 165 11.92 1.65 10.52
C ASP A 165 13.12 0.81 10.05
N ASP A 166 14.06 0.49 10.94
CA ASP A 166 15.26 -0.29 10.62
C ASP A 166 14.92 -1.72 10.19
N ALA A 167 13.95 -2.37 10.84
CA ALA A 167 13.48 -3.69 10.42
C ALA A 167 12.84 -3.68 9.04
N PHE A 168 12.07 -2.64 8.71
CA PHE A 168 11.50 -2.48 7.37
C PHE A 168 12.61 -2.35 6.34
N GLU A 169 13.57 -1.46 6.57
CA GLU A 169 14.66 -1.20 5.63
C GLU A 169 15.52 -2.44 5.42
N TRP A 170 15.92 -3.13 6.51
CA TRP A 170 16.68 -4.36 6.42
C TRP A 170 15.94 -5.45 5.63
N GLY A 171 14.65 -5.66 5.91
CA GLY A 171 13.84 -6.63 5.18
C GLY A 171 13.69 -6.29 3.69
N LEU A 172 13.54 -5.00 3.37
CA LEU A 172 13.48 -4.52 1.99
C LEU A 172 14.79 -4.81 1.26
N LEU A 173 15.94 -4.52 1.87
CA LEU A 173 17.25 -4.82 1.29
C LEU A 173 17.48 -6.31 1.06
N VAL A 174 17.05 -7.18 1.99
CA VAL A 174 17.11 -8.63 1.82
C VAL A 174 16.26 -9.10 0.63
N ILE A 175 15.04 -8.58 0.51
CA ILE A 175 14.14 -8.90 -0.62
C ILE A 175 14.76 -8.43 -1.95
N LEU A 176 15.26 -7.20 -2.01
CA LEU A 176 15.89 -6.64 -3.21
C LEU A 176 17.12 -7.45 -3.62
N HIS A 177 18.02 -7.77 -2.69
CA HIS A 177 19.17 -8.63 -2.97
C HIS A 177 18.75 -10.02 -3.47
N GLY A 178 17.69 -10.61 -2.91
CA GLY A 178 17.19 -11.92 -3.35
C GLY A 178 16.57 -11.90 -4.75
N LEU A 179 15.85 -10.84 -5.11
CA LEU A 179 15.15 -10.71 -6.40
C LEU A 179 16.06 -10.23 -7.53
N PHE A 180 17.01 -9.35 -7.24
CA PHE A 180 17.87 -8.69 -8.23
C PHE A 180 19.31 -9.22 -8.24
N GLY A 181 19.76 -9.90 -7.19
CA GLY A 181 21.09 -10.51 -7.12
C GLY A 181 21.30 -11.61 -8.15
N PRO A 182 22.56 -12.05 -8.35
CA PRO A 182 22.85 -13.18 -9.22
C PRO A 182 22.08 -14.40 -8.70
N THR A 183 21.15 -14.90 -9.52
CA THR A 183 20.28 -16.04 -9.21
C THR A 183 21.07 -17.10 -8.44
N ALA A 184 20.76 -17.30 -7.17
CA ALA A 184 21.23 -18.50 -6.49
C ALA A 184 20.55 -19.69 -7.18
N PRO A 185 21.30 -20.64 -7.77
CA PRO A 185 20.70 -21.83 -8.34
C PRO A 185 20.13 -22.69 -7.21
N GLY A 186 18.88 -23.09 -7.36
CA GLY A 186 18.32 -24.27 -6.70
C GLY A 186 17.51 -24.00 -5.44
N ALA A 187 16.27 -24.48 -5.48
CA ALA A 187 15.39 -24.70 -4.36
C ALA A 187 16.13 -25.11 -3.07
N CYS A 188 15.68 -24.56 -1.93
CA CYS A 188 15.86 -25.27 -0.67
C CYS A 188 15.40 -26.72 -0.90
N PRO A 189 16.25 -27.74 -0.66
CA PRO A 189 15.81 -29.10 -0.78
C PRO A 189 14.60 -29.29 0.16
N HIS A 190 13.45 -29.63 -0.43
CA HIS A 190 12.33 -30.19 0.31
C HIS A 190 12.87 -31.45 1.01
N GLN A 191 13.28 -31.32 2.26
CA GLN A 191 13.35 -32.46 3.16
C GLN A 191 11.90 -32.75 3.55
N GLY A 192 11.28 -33.65 2.80
CA GLY A 192 10.01 -34.26 3.18
C GLY A 192 10.14 -35.08 4.47
N PRO A 193 9.01 -35.41 5.12
CA PRO A 193 8.97 -36.06 6.43
C PRO A 193 9.58 -37.47 6.45
#